data_AF-A0A937TIK5-F1
#
_entry.id   AF-A0A937TIK5-F1
#
_cell.length_a   1.000
_cell.length_b   1.000
_cell.length_c   1.000
_cell.angle_alpha   90.00
_cell.angle_beta   90.00
_cell.angle_gamma   90.00
#
_symmetry.space_group_name_H-M   'P 1'
#
loop_
_entity.id
_entity.type
_entity.pdbx_description
1 polymer ?
#
loop_
_entity_poly.entity_id
_entity_poly.type
_entity_poly.pdbx_seq_one_letter_code
_entity_poly.pdbx_strand_id
1 'polypeptide(L)'
;MEVQFYKGFERQIDIINQEKLLNQIKKAVKSVQEAKTLHDISNLEKLRGHKTANRIRIGFYYIKNTINFAAFGYHKDIYKHFP
;
A
#
# COMPACT_ATOMS: atom_id res chain seq x y z
N MET A 1 -11.55 5.77 -7.01
CA MET A 1 -11.15 5.93 -5.59
C MET A 1 -10.13 7.05 -5.49
N GLU A 2 -10.08 7.77 -4.38
CA GLU A 2 -9.01 8.75 -4.12
C GLU A 2 -7.79 8.03 -3.53
N VAL A 3 -6.58 8.52 -3.82
CA VAL A 3 -5.32 7.94 -3.33
C VAL A 3 -4.50 9.00 -2.61
N GLN A 4 -4.05 8.65 -1.40
CA GLN A 4 -3.22 9.47 -0.53
C GLN A 4 -2.01 8.68 -0.01
N PHE A 5 -0.96 9.39 0.38
CA PHE A 5 0.29 8.80 0.87
C PHE A 5 0.58 9.32 2.28
N TYR A 6 0.85 8.42 3.22
CA TYR A 6 1.34 8.83 4.53
C TYR A 6 2.81 9.26 4.43
N LYS A 7 3.22 10.24 5.25
CA LYS A 7 4.62 10.69 5.32
C LYS A 7 5.62 9.56 5.59
N GLY A 8 5.21 8.53 6.34
CA GLY A 8 6.04 7.35 6.58
C GLY A 8 6.33 6.57 5.30
N PHE A 9 5.34 6.45 4.42
CA PHE A 9 5.48 5.82 3.11
C PHE A 9 6.42 6.62 2.21
N GLU A 10 6.25 7.94 2.13
CA GLU A 10 7.11 8.82 1.33
C GLU A 10 8.58 8.70 1.76
N ARG A 11 8.85 8.77 3.07
CA ARG A 11 10.21 8.57 3.61
C ARG A 11 10.80 7.22 3.27
N GLN A 12 9.98 6.16 3.25
CA GLN A 12 10.46 4.84 2.86
C GLN A 12 10.83 4.82 1.37
N ILE A 13 10.08 5.51 0.49
CA ILE A 13 10.41 5.61 -0.94
C ILE A 13 11.74 6.34 -1.15
N ASP A 14 11.95 7.45 -0.44
CA ASP A 14 13.14 8.30 -0.60
C ASP A 14 14.45 7.57 -0.28
N ILE A 15 14.42 6.55 0.59
CA ILE A 15 15.60 5.78 0.98
C ILE A 15 15.86 4.55 0.07
N ILE A 16 15.01 4.26 -0.92
CA ILE A 16 15.20 3.12 -1.81
C ILE A 16 16.19 3.47 -2.92
N ASN A 17 17.33 2.78 -2.92
CA ASN A 17 18.32 2.88 -4.01
C ASN A 17 18.11 1.84 -5.13
N GLN A 18 17.26 0.83 -4.90
CA GLN A 18 17.03 -0.25 -5.85
C GLN A 18 15.90 0.10 -6.85
N GLU A 19 16.27 0.42 -8.09
CA GLU A 19 15.32 0.79 -9.14
C GLU A 19 14.26 -0.29 -9.41
N LYS A 20 14.66 -1.57 -9.34
CA LYS A 20 13.73 -2.70 -9.51
C LYS A 20 12.61 -2.69 -8.46
N LEU A 21 12.94 -2.33 -7.21
CA LEU A 21 11.97 -2.25 -6.13
C LEU A 21 11.03 -1.05 -6.34
N LEU A 22 11.58 0.12 -6.68
CA LEU A 22 10.78 1.31 -7.02
C LEU A 22 9.80 1.04 -8.17
N ASN A 23 10.26 0.36 -9.23
CA ASN A 23 9.40 -0.01 -10.35
C ASN A 23 8.28 -0.99 -9.96
N GLN A 24 8.54 -1.92 -9.03
CA GLN A 24 7.50 -2.80 -8.50
C GLN A 24 6.48 -2.04 -7.66
N ILE A 25 6.93 -1.12 -6.81
CA ILE A 25 6.06 -0.28 -5.99
C ILE A 25 5.18 0.60 -6.90
N LYS A 26 5.78 1.25 -7.90
CA LYS A 26 5.06 2.09 -8.86
C LYS A 26 3.98 1.32 -9.61
N LYS A 27 4.26 0.08 -10.04
CA LYS A 27 3.26 -0.80 -10.67
C LYS A 27 2.10 -1.13 -9.72
N ALA A 28 2.41 -1.45 -8.46
CA ALA A 28 1.41 -1.73 -7.45
C ALA A 28 0.51 -0.51 -7.17
N VAL A 29 1.11 0.67 -6.94
CA VAL A 29 0.35 1.92 -6.76
C VAL A 29 -0.53 2.21 -7.96
N LYS A 30 0.01 2.07 -9.18
CA LYS A 30 -0.75 2.29 -10.42
C LYS A 30 -1.93 1.33 -10.56
N SER A 31 -1.75 0.04 -10.28
CA SER A 31 -2.86 -0.93 -10.32
C SER A 31 -4.00 -0.58 -9.36
N VAL A 32 -3.67 0.05 -8.23
CA VAL A 32 -4.65 0.49 -7.24
C VAL A 32 -5.36 1.78 -7.67
N GLN A 33 -4.64 2.70 -8.32
CA GLN A 33 -5.20 3.92 -8.89
C GLN A 33 -6.16 3.65 -10.05
N GLU A 34 -5.86 2.64 -10.87
CA GLU A 34 -6.68 2.23 -12.02
C GLU A 34 -7.89 1.38 -11.61
N ALA A 35 -7.88 0.80 -10.41
CA ALA A 35 -9.00 0.03 -9.88
C ALA A 35 -10.21 0.91 -9.55
N LYS A 36 -11.40 0.47 -9.96
CA LYS A 36 -12.66 1.15 -9.62
C LYS A 36 -13.12 0.75 -8.22
N THR A 37 -12.85 -0.49 -7.83
CA THR A 37 -13.18 -1.07 -6.53
C THR A 37 -12.03 -1.88 -5.97
N LEU A 38 -12.05 -2.18 -4.67
CA LEU A 38 -11.05 -3.05 -4.05
C LEU A 38 -11.01 -4.47 -4.67
N HIS A 39 -12.14 -4.95 -5.21
CA HIS A 39 -12.22 -6.28 -5.81
C HIS A 39 -11.47 -6.37 -7.14
N ASP A 40 -11.23 -5.23 -7.81
CA ASP A 40 -10.47 -5.18 -9.07
C ASP A 40 -8.95 -5.29 -8.81
N ILE A 41 -8.52 -5.16 -7.55
CA ILE A 41 -7.11 -5.19 -7.18
C ILE A 41 -6.68 -6.65 -6.97
N SER A 42 -5.89 -7.16 -7.91
CA SER A 42 -5.31 -8.51 -7.82
C SER A 42 -4.37 -8.66 -6.61
N ASN A 43 -4.34 -9.86 -6.02
CA ASN A 43 -3.48 -10.21 -4.86
C ASN A 43 -3.72 -9.34 -3.61
N LEU A 44 -4.95 -8.82 -3.45
CA LEU A 44 -5.35 -8.07 -2.27
C LEU A 44 -5.60 -9.01 -1.08
N GLU A 45 -4.79 -8.83 -0.04
CA GLU A 45 -4.96 -9.53 1.24
C GLU A 45 -5.50 -8.56 2.29
N LYS A 46 -6.58 -8.94 2.99
CA LYS A 46 -7.03 -8.20 4.17
C LYS A 46 -6.11 -8.51 5.36
N LEU A 47 -5.68 -7.48 6.08
CA LEU A 47 -4.82 -7.68 7.24
C LEU A 47 -5.63 -8.19 8.44
N ARG A 48 -5.20 -9.31 9.02
CA ARG A 48 -5.85 -9.90 10.20
C ARG A 48 -5.76 -8.95 11.39
N GLY A 49 -6.86 -8.79 12.12
CA GLY A 49 -6.93 -7.87 13.27
C GLY A 49 -7.24 -6.41 12.93
N HIS A 50 -7.21 -6.02 11.64
CA HIS A 50 -7.54 -4.65 11.23
C HIS A 50 -8.82 -4.62 10.39
N LYS A 51 -9.71 -3.65 10.68
CA LYS A 51 -11.01 -3.54 9.98
C LYS A 51 -10.88 -3.01 8.56
N THR A 52 -9.97 -2.06 8.34
CA THR A 52 -9.84 -1.23 7.13
C THR A 52 -8.50 -1.39 6.41
N ALA A 53 -7.58 -2.18 6.97
CA ALA A 53 -6.23 -2.31 6.45
C ALA A 53 -6.12 -3.51 5.48
N ASN A 54 -5.48 -3.28 4.35
CA ASN A 54 -5.26 -4.26 3.30
C ASN A 54 -3.80 -4.21 2.80
N ARG A 55 -3.39 -5.22 2.02
CA ARG A 55 -2.04 -5.34 1.48
C ARG A 55 -2.03 -5.88 0.06
N ILE A 56 -1.20 -5.27 -0.79
CA ILE A 56 -0.80 -5.76 -2.12
C ILE A 56 0.71 -5.60 -2.33
N ARG A 57 1.54 -6.38 -1.64
CA ARG A 57 2.98 -6.12 -1.41
C ARG A 57 3.28 -4.81 -0.64
N ILE A 58 2.48 -3.78 -0.86
CA ILE A 58 2.38 -2.52 -0.14
C ILE A 58 1.18 -2.59 0.80
N GLY A 59 1.35 -2.11 2.02
CA GLY A 59 0.32 -1.95 3.02
C GLY A 59 -0.42 -0.62 2.88
N PHE A 60 -1.75 -0.66 2.90
CA PHE A 60 -2.59 0.53 2.79
C PHE A 60 -3.91 0.39 3.56
N TYR A 61 -4.53 1.52 3.88
CA TYR A 61 -5.86 1.59 4.45
C TYR A 61 -6.89 2.00 3.41
N TYR A 62 -8.06 1.37 3.45
CA TYR A 62 -9.23 1.80 2.69
C TYR A 62 -10.29 2.37 3.63
N ILE A 63 -10.50 3.68 3.58
CA ILE A 63 -11.40 4.41 4.48
C ILE A 63 -12.20 5.41 3.64
N LYS A 64 -13.55 5.39 3.74
CA LYS A 64 -14.43 6.34 3.05
C LYS A 64 -14.07 6.55 1.56
N ASN A 65 -13.92 5.45 0.81
CA ASN A 65 -13.57 5.46 -0.62
C ASN A 65 -12.17 6.02 -0.97
N THR A 66 -11.31 6.21 0.04
CA THR A 66 -9.94 6.70 -0.07
C THR A 66 -8.95 5.60 0.30
N ILE A 67 -7.93 5.41 -0.53
CA ILE A 67 -6.77 4.56 -0.23
C ILE A 67 -5.64 5.40 0.33
N ASN A 68 -5.13 5.00 1.49
CA ASN A 68 -3.99 5.64 2.15
C ASN A 68 -2.82 4.66 2.21
N PHE A 69 -1.80 4.88 1.39
CA PHE A 69 -0.58 4.07 1.40
C PHE A 69 0.25 4.39 2.64
N ALA A 70 0.52 3.35 3.46
CA ALA A 70 1.14 3.51 4.78
C ALA A 70 2.59 3.02 4.83
N ALA A 71 2.87 1.84 4.25
CA ALA A 71 4.20 1.25 4.28
C ALA A 71 4.37 0.18 3.21
N PHE A 72 5.61 -0.13 2.84
CA PHE A 72 5.96 -1.33 2.09
C PHE A 72 7.11 -2.06 2.81
N GLY A 73 7.17 -3.39 2.70
CA GLY A 73 8.20 -4.15 3.40
C GLY A 73 7.89 -5.63 3.51
N TYR A 74 8.77 -6.36 4.22
CA TYR A 74 8.54 -7.76 4.55
C TYR A 74 7.24 -7.94 5.33
N HIS A 75 6.54 -9.04 5.08
CA HIS A 75 5.23 -9.33 5.70
C HIS A 75 5.25 -9.15 7.22
N LYS A 76 6.35 -9.46 7.90
CA LYS A 76 6.51 -9.34 9.36
C LYS A 76 6.66 -7.91 9.85
N ASP A 77 7.26 -7.03 9.05
CA ASP A 77 7.62 -5.67 9.48
C ASP A 77 6.58 -4.64 9.06
N ILE A 78 5.78 -4.96 8.04
CA ILE A 78 4.75 -4.04 7.56
C ILE A 78 3.80 -3.64 8.70
N TYR A 79 3.44 -4.59 9.58
CA TYR A 79 2.58 -4.38 10.75
C TYR A 79 3.09 -3.32 11.73
N LYS A 80 4.41 -3.10 11.83
CA LYS A 80 5.00 -2.11 12.75
C LYS A 80 4.81 -0.67 12.28
N HIS A 81 4.43 -0.49 11.02
CA HIS A 81 4.28 0.83 10.38
C HIS A 81 2.82 1.21 10.16
N PHE A 82 1.88 0.34 10.52
CA PHE A 82 0.46 0.66 10.59
C PHE A 82 0.20 1.38 11.93
N PRO A 83 -0.38 2.60 11.94
CA PRO A 83 -0.87 3.22 13.16
C PRO A 83 -1.92 2.38 13.89
#